data_AF-D6CMR5-F1
#
_entry.id   AF-D6CMR5-F1
#
_cell.length_a   1.000
_cell.length_b   1.000
_cell.length_c   1.000
_cell.angle_alpha   90.00
_cell.angle_beta   90.00
_cell.angle_gamma   90.00
#
_symmetry.space_group_name_H-M   'P 1'
#
loop_
_entity.id
_entity.type
_entity.pdbx_description
1 polymer ?
#
loop_
_entity_poly.entity_id
_entity_poly.type
_entity_poly.pdbx_seq_one_letter_code
_entity_poly.pdbx_strand_id
1 'polypeptide(L)'
;MRLFHLEPSDTQQLAQWLQQADALVLAQGGGDVLSGTLQDLPILQNLIAQHPAAPTPEQLHAVSAALGRVLLHEQAGSEWAIVQGVHQRGYAIRRMGTLHWVSPEGALRSHLHGGARLDLRQLFASLCERLNPPAMAA
;
A
#
# COMPACT_ATOMS: atom_id res chain seq x y z
N MET A 1 12.32 11.24 10.47
CA MET A 1 11.47 10.05 10.26
C MET A 1 12.34 8.82 10.49
N ARG A 2 11.87 7.82 11.25
CA ARG A 2 12.66 6.61 11.58
C ARG A 2 11.96 5.36 11.05
N LEU A 3 12.75 4.40 10.56
CA LEU A 3 12.30 3.10 10.08
C LEU A 3 12.63 2.02 11.11
N PHE A 4 11.68 1.12 11.34
CA PHE A 4 11.82 0.00 12.24
C PHE A 4 11.38 -1.29 11.55
N HIS A 5 11.90 -2.42 12.01
CA HIS A 5 11.34 -3.72 11.68
C HIS A 5 9.95 -3.86 12.33
N LEU A 6 9.13 -4.76 11.78
CA LEU A 6 7.83 -5.06 12.36
C LEU A 6 8.02 -5.78 13.70
N GLU A 7 7.30 -5.31 14.71
CA GLU A 7 7.10 -6.04 15.96
C GLU A 7 5.95 -7.06 15.80
N PRO A 8 5.79 -8.02 16.72
CA PRO A 8 4.71 -9.01 16.64
C PRO A 8 3.31 -8.39 16.54
N SER A 9 3.06 -7.28 17.25
CA SER A 9 1.80 -6.53 17.19
C SER A 9 1.57 -5.90 15.82
N ASP A 10 2.61 -5.32 15.21
CA ASP A 10 2.53 -4.77 13.85
C ASP A 10 2.23 -5.86 12.83
N THR A 11 2.85 -7.04 12.99
CA THR A 11 2.61 -8.19 12.11
C THR A 11 1.17 -8.66 12.19
N GLN A 12 0.63 -8.75 13.41
CA GLN A 12 -0.77 -9.13 13.63
C GLN A 12 -1.74 -8.11 13.04
N GLN A 13 -1.49 -6.82 13.25
CA GLN A 13 -2.34 -5.77 12.71
C GLN A 13 -2.28 -5.71 11.18
N LEU A 14 -1.09 -5.86 10.58
CA LEU A 14 -0.96 -5.95 9.12
C LEU A 14 -1.77 -7.13 8.57
N ALA A 15 -1.71 -8.29 9.22
CA ALA A 15 -2.50 -9.46 8.82
C ALA A 15 -4.01 -9.17 8.90
N GLN A 16 -4.47 -8.47 9.93
CA GLN A 16 -5.88 -8.02 10.04
C GLN A 16 -6.27 -7.09 8.89
N TRP A 17 -5.42 -6.13 8.52
CA TRP A 17 -5.69 -5.24 7.40
C TRP A 17 -5.74 -5.97 6.05
N LEU A 18 -4.87 -6.97 5.85
CA LEU A 18 -4.92 -7.81 4.65
C LEU A 18 -6.22 -8.64 4.59
N GLN A 19 -6.62 -9.25 5.71
CA GLN A 19 -7.90 -9.96 5.81
C GLN A 19 -9.10 -9.05 5.56
N GLN A 20 -9.05 -7.82 6.08
CA GLN A 20 -10.10 -6.83 5.84
C GLN A 20 -10.17 -6.42 4.37
N ALA A 21 -9.03 -6.33 3.68
CA ALA A 21 -9.00 -6.02 2.24
C ALA A 21 -9.69 -7.13 1.43
N ASP A 22 -9.39 -8.39 1.75
CA ASP A 22 -10.05 -9.55 1.13
C ASP A 22 -11.57 -9.52 1.41
N ALA A 23 -11.98 -9.24 2.65
CA ALA A 23 -13.39 -9.14 3.02
C ALA A 23 -14.14 -8.02 2.27
N LEU A 24 -13.49 -6.88 2.04
CA LEU A 24 -14.09 -5.77 1.28
C LEU A 24 -14.32 -6.15 -0.20
N VAL A 25 -13.40 -6.91 -0.81
CA VAL A 25 -13.56 -7.39 -2.20
C VAL A 25 -14.71 -8.40 -2.29
N LEU A 26 -14.77 -9.35 -1.35
CA LEU A 26 -15.85 -10.34 -1.29
C LEU A 26 -17.22 -9.68 -1.11
N ALA A 27 -17.31 -8.64 -0.26
CA ALA A 27 -18.55 -7.90 -0.02
C ALA A 27 -19.10 -7.18 -1.27
N GLN A 28 -18.26 -6.91 -2.28
CA GLN A 28 -18.66 -6.31 -3.55
C GLN A 28 -19.11 -7.36 -4.60
N GLY A 29 -19.24 -8.62 -4.21
CA GLY A 29 -19.58 -9.72 -5.12
C GLY A 29 -18.39 -10.23 -5.92
N GLY A 30 -17.16 -9.89 -5.51
CA GLY A 30 -15.95 -10.51 -6.04
C GLY A 30 -15.89 -11.98 -5.62
N GLY A 31 -15.62 -12.88 -6.57
CA GLY A 31 -15.41 -14.31 -6.29
C GLY A 31 -13.99 -14.65 -5.81
N ASP A 32 -13.06 -13.70 -5.93
CA ASP A 32 -11.63 -13.92 -5.73
C ASP A 32 -11.10 -13.19 -4.49
N VAL A 33 -10.21 -13.88 -3.78
CA VAL A 33 -9.34 -13.30 -2.74
C VAL A 33 -8.17 -12.61 -3.44
N LEU A 34 -7.70 -11.49 -2.88
CA LEU A 34 -6.59 -10.74 -3.45
C LEU A 34 -5.31 -11.59 -3.40
N SER A 35 -4.71 -11.82 -4.56
CA SER A 35 -3.54 -12.70 -4.75
C SER A 35 -2.23 -12.10 -4.24
N GLY A 36 -2.19 -10.78 -4.04
CA GLY A 36 -0.98 -10.01 -3.79
C GLY A 36 -0.18 -9.69 -5.05
N THR A 37 -0.73 -9.87 -6.26
CA THR A 37 -0.03 -9.63 -7.53
C THR A 37 -0.58 -8.40 -8.26
N LEU A 38 0.03 -8.03 -9.39
CA LEU A 38 -0.46 -6.93 -10.24
C LEU A 38 -1.92 -7.09 -10.71
N GLN A 39 -2.46 -8.32 -10.72
CA GLN A 39 -3.85 -8.59 -11.07
C GLN A 39 -4.84 -7.95 -10.08
N ASP A 40 -4.39 -7.66 -8.86
CA ASP A 40 -5.21 -7.06 -7.81
C ASP A 40 -5.40 -5.55 -8.00
N LEU A 41 -4.52 -4.85 -8.74
CA LEU A 41 -4.60 -3.40 -8.93
C LEU A 41 -5.96 -2.92 -9.50
N PRO A 42 -6.53 -3.51 -10.57
CA PRO A 42 -7.87 -3.12 -11.03
C PRO A 42 -8.97 -3.39 -9.99
N ILE A 43 -8.84 -4.44 -9.17
CA ILE A 43 -9.81 -4.77 -8.11
C ILE A 43 -9.77 -3.68 -7.04
N LEU A 44 -8.57 -3.32 -6.58
CA LEU A 44 -8.36 -2.26 -5.59
C LEU A 44 -8.81 -0.88 -6.12
N GLN A 45 -8.56 -0.58 -7.40
CA GLN A 45 -9.05 0.64 -8.06
C GLN A 45 -10.58 0.74 -8.01
N ASN A 46 -11.26 -0.37 -8.33
CA ASN A 46 -12.72 -0.43 -8.30
C ASN A 46 -13.26 -0.29 -6.88
N LEU A 47 -12.59 -0.91 -5.91
CA LEU A 47 -12.96 -0.81 -4.50
C LEU A 47 -12.95 0.63 -4.02
N ILE A 48 -11.90 1.40 -4.37
CA ILE A 48 -11.81 2.83 -4.03
C ILE A 48 -12.89 3.64 -4.78
N ALA A 49 -13.11 3.35 -6.07
CA ALA A 49 -14.04 4.12 -6.91
C ALA A 49 -15.51 3.94 -6.53
N GLN A 50 -15.89 2.80 -5.95
CA GLN A 50 -17.26 2.50 -5.52
C GLN A 50 -17.69 3.27 -4.26
N HIS A 51 -16.76 3.94 -3.59
CA HIS A 51 -17.05 4.82 -2.46
C HIS A 51 -16.98 6.28 -2.94
N PRO A 52 -18.11 6.88 -3.36
CA PRO A 52 -18.15 8.28 -3.79
C PRO A 52 -17.92 9.26 -2.64
N ALA A 53 -18.13 8.83 -1.39
CA ALA A 53 -17.60 9.48 -0.20
C ALA A 53 -16.17 8.99 0.06
N ALA A 54 -15.32 9.85 0.61
CA ALA A 54 -13.94 9.48 0.95
C ALA A 54 -13.90 8.15 1.73
N PRO A 55 -12.99 7.21 1.41
CA PRO A 55 -12.92 5.92 2.08
C PRO A 55 -12.71 6.12 3.58
N THR A 56 -13.32 5.26 4.41
CA THR A 56 -13.10 5.34 5.85
C THR A 56 -11.62 5.05 6.18
N PRO A 57 -11.11 5.49 7.34
CA PRO A 57 -9.74 5.18 7.75
C PRO A 57 -9.42 3.68 7.68
N GLU A 58 -10.34 2.81 8.10
CA GLU A 58 -10.19 1.35 8.10
C GLU A 58 -10.10 0.80 6.67
N GLN A 59 -10.97 1.28 5.77
CA GLN A 59 -10.92 0.89 4.36
C GLN A 59 -9.60 1.30 3.72
N LEU A 60 -9.12 2.50 4.04
CA LEU A 60 -7.85 3.01 3.55
C LEU A 60 -6.66 2.21 4.09
N HIS A 61 -6.67 1.79 5.37
CA HIS A 61 -5.67 0.88 5.92
C HIS A 61 -5.68 -0.48 5.21
N ALA A 62 -6.86 -1.05 4.98
CA ALA A 62 -7.00 -2.33 4.27
C ALA A 62 -6.48 -2.25 2.83
N VAL A 63 -6.92 -1.23 2.07
CA VAL A 63 -6.50 -1.01 0.68
C VAL A 63 -5.01 -0.73 0.57
N SER A 64 -4.47 0.09 1.48
CA SER A 64 -3.04 0.40 1.48
C SER A 64 -2.18 -0.80 1.86
N ALA A 65 -2.64 -1.66 2.77
CA ALA A 65 -1.99 -2.93 3.09
C ALA A 65 -1.97 -3.86 1.87
N ALA A 66 -3.09 -4.01 1.17
CA ALA A 66 -3.17 -4.80 -0.06
C ALA A 66 -2.26 -4.26 -1.16
N LEU A 67 -2.23 -2.93 -1.38
CA LEU A 67 -1.30 -2.30 -2.31
C LEU A 67 0.16 -2.54 -1.93
N GLY A 68 0.49 -2.49 -0.64
CA GLY A 68 1.82 -2.82 -0.14
C GLY A 68 2.19 -4.29 -0.35
N ARG A 69 1.23 -5.23 -0.25
CA ARG A 69 1.44 -6.64 -0.61
C ARG A 69 1.79 -6.80 -2.09
N VAL A 70 1.10 -6.08 -2.98
CA VAL A 70 1.44 -6.05 -4.41
C VAL A 70 2.84 -5.49 -4.65
N LEU A 71 3.20 -4.39 -3.98
CA LEU A 71 4.56 -3.85 -4.07
C LEU A 71 5.62 -4.85 -3.61
N LEU A 72 5.38 -5.53 -2.49
CA LEU A 72 6.33 -6.53 -1.96
C LEU A 72 6.54 -7.68 -2.93
N HIS A 73 5.46 -8.16 -3.58
CA HIS A 73 5.52 -9.23 -4.57
C HIS A 73 6.35 -8.82 -5.80
N GLU A 74 6.13 -7.63 -6.32
CA GLU A 74 6.79 -7.15 -7.55
C GLU A 74 8.20 -6.61 -7.32
N GLN A 75 8.54 -6.22 -6.10
CA GLN A 75 9.81 -5.57 -5.77
C GLN A 75 10.71 -6.49 -4.96
N ALA A 76 11.24 -7.53 -5.62
CA ALA A 76 12.17 -8.49 -5.02
C ALA A 76 13.33 -7.77 -4.29
N GLY A 77 13.62 -8.20 -3.06
CA GLY A 77 14.60 -7.50 -2.20
C GLY A 77 14.00 -6.35 -1.39
N SER A 78 12.68 -6.27 -1.28
CA SER A 78 11.98 -5.35 -0.38
C SER A 78 11.37 -6.08 0.82
N GLU A 79 11.03 -5.35 1.86
CA GLU A 79 10.39 -5.86 3.07
C GLU A 79 9.39 -4.85 3.64
N TRP A 80 8.49 -5.34 4.51
CA TRP A 80 7.69 -4.46 5.34
C TRP A 80 8.55 -3.79 6.41
N ALA A 81 8.28 -2.51 6.66
CA ALA A 81 8.87 -1.74 7.74
C ALA A 81 7.80 -0.86 8.39
N ILE A 82 8.06 -0.45 9.63
CA ILE A 82 7.30 0.61 10.27
C ILE A 82 8.01 1.93 10.11
N VAL A 83 7.27 2.90 9.62
CA VAL A 83 7.64 4.30 9.61
C VAL A 83 7.03 4.97 10.82
N GLN A 84 7.86 5.57 11.67
CA GLN A 84 7.39 6.42 12.76
C GLN A 84 7.52 7.90 12.37
N GLY A 85 6.36 8.52 12.14
CA GLY A 85 6.20 9.98 12.05
C GLY A 85 5.98 10.60 13.43
N VAL A 86 5.83 11.93 13.46
CA VAL A 86 5.60 12.70 14.70
C VAL A 86 4.25 12.37 15.35
N HIS A 87 3.23 12.08 14.53
CA HIS A 87 1.85 11.87 15.00
C HIS A 87 1.31 10.47 14.76
N GLN A 88 1.99 9.65 13.95
CA GLN A 88 1.50 8.32 13.59
C GLN A 88 2.62 7.36 13.22
N ARG A 89 2.44 6.08 13.60
CA ARG A 89 3.14 4.94 13.03
C ARG A 89 2.36 4.46 11.81
N GLY A 90 3.06 4.09 10.75
CA GLY A 90 2.43 3.56 9.54
C GLY A 90 3.30 2.51 8.87
N TYR A 91 2.67 1.67 8.05
CA TYR A 91 3.36 0.65 7.28
C TYR A 91 4.04 1.26 6.04
N ALA A 92 5.23 0.73 5.75
CA ALA A 92 6.01 1.09 4.59
C ALA A 92 6.61 -0.16 3.95
N ILE A 93 6.93 -0.05 2.66
CA ILE A 93 7.77 -1.00 1.95
C ILE A 93 9.16 -0.38 1.86
N ARG A 94 10.18 -1.10 2.33
CA ARG A 94 11.59 -0.68 2.31
C ARG A 94 12.37 -1.56 1.35
N ARG A 95 13.26 -0.96 0.56
CA ARG A 95 14.24 -1.69 -0.25
C ARG A 95 15.44 -2.07 0.61
N MET A 96 15.70 -3.37 0.75
CA MET A 96 16.81 -3.87 1.57
C MET A 96 18.15 -3.39 1.02
N GLY A 97 19.09 -3.09 1.93
CA GLY A 97 20.41 -2.57 1.58
C GLY A 97 20.42 -1.10 1.12
N THR A 98 19.29 -0.40 1.18
CA THR A 98 19.20 1.02 0.80
C THR A 98 18.42 1.82 1.85
N LEU A 99 18.40 3.15 1.69
CA LEU A 99 17.54 4.05 2.46
C LEU A 99 16.20 4.30 1.78
N HIS A 100 15.90 3.64 0.65
CA HIS A 100 14.67 3.86 -0.09
C HIS A 100 13.50 3.12 0.55
N TRP A 101 12.40 3.83 0.73
CA TRP A 101 11.15 3.30 1.24
C TRP A 101 9.99 4.11 0.70
N VAL A 102 8.81 3.50 0.70
CA VAL A 102 7.56 4.16 0.34
C VAL A 102 6.46 3.80 1.33
N SER A 103 5.54 4.73 1.57
CA SER A 103 4.31 4.47 2.33
C SER A 103 3.14 4.36 1.36
N PRO A 104 2.59 3.15 1.13
CA PRO A 104 1.41 2.98 0.28
C PRO A 104 0.22 3.82 0.77
N GLU A 105 0.00 3.87 2.08
CA GLU A 105 -1.06 4.66 2.70
C GLU A 105 -0.84 6.16 2.51
N GLY A 106 0.37 6.66 2.77
CA GLY A 106 0.70 8.07 2.58
C GLY A 106 0.51 8.52 1.13
N ALA A 107 0.88 7.68 0.18
CA ALA A 107 0.72 7.97 -1.24
C ALA A 107 -0.77 7.97 -1.66
N LEU A 108 -1.55 6.98 -1.20
CA LEU A 108 -3.00 6.95 -1.42
C LEU A 108 -3.70 8.17 -0.80
N ARG A 109 -3.41 8.51 0.45
CA ARG A 109 -3.95 9.71 1.13
C ARG A 109 -3.66 10.97 0.33
N SER A 110 -2.40 11.17 -0.07
CA SER A 110 -2.00 12.36 -0.83
C SER A 110 -2.76 12.49 -2.14
N HIS A 111 -2.98 11.39 -2.87
CA HIS A 111 -3.77 11.40 -4.10
C HIS A 111 -5.24 11.74 -3.84
N LEU A 112 -5.85 11.11 -2.83
CA LEU A 112 -7.25 11.35 -2.49
C LEU A 112 -7.51 12.79 -2.01
N HIS A 113 -6.57 13.38 -1.25
CA HIS A 113 -6.68 14.78 -0.80
C HIS A 113 -6.47 15.79 -1.94
N GLY A 114 -5.69 15.45 -2.95
CA GLY A 114 -5.42 16.32 -4.10
C GLY A 114 -6.62 16.50 -5.04
N GLY A 115 -7.73 15.79 -4.82
CA GLY A 115 -8.94 15.85 -5.66
C GLY A 115 -8.75 15.33 -7.09
N ALA A 116 -7.58 14.78 -7.40
CA ALA A 116 -7.30 14.18 -8.70
C ALA A 116 -7.97 12.81 -8.79
N ARG A 117 -8.40 12.43 -10.00
CA ARG A 117 -8.87 11.06 -10.26
C ARG A 117 -7.71 10.10 -9.94
N LEU A 118 -7.93 9.21 -8.98
CA LEU A 118 -6.94 8.21 -8.62
C LEU A 118 -6.77 7.21 -9.78
N ASP A 119 -5.54 7.12 -10.31
CA ASP A 119 -5.07 6.03 -11.16
C ASP A 119 -4.10 5.18 -10.33
N LEU A 120 -4.56 4.02 -9.87
CA LEU A 120 -3.80 3.14 -9.01
C LEU A 120 -2.63 2.46 -9.72
N ARG A 121 -2.70 2.28 -11.05
CA ARG A 121 -1.59 1.73 -11.84
C ARG A 121 -0.45 2.75 -11.93
N GLN A 122 -0.79 4.02 -12.18
CA GLN A 122 0.19 5.10 -12.19
C GLN A 122 0.81 5.31 -10.80
N LEU A 123 -0.02 5.29 -9.76
CA LEU A 123 0.45 5.38 -8.37
C LEU A 123 1.42 4.23 -8.05
N PHE A 124 1.06 3.00 -8.43
CA PHE A 124 1.90 1.82 -8.25
C PHE A 124 3.25 1.98 -8.97
N ALA A 125 3.25 2.38 -10.24
CA ALA A 125 4.49 2.60 -11.00
C ALA A 125 5.39 3.65 -10.32
N SER A 126 4.81 4.77 -9.86
CA SER A 126 5.55 5.80 -9.11
C SER A 126 6.14 5.28 -7.79
N LEU A 127 5.47 4.35 -7.12
CA LEU A 127 5.98 3.73 -5.89
C LEU A 127 7.15 2.78 -6.20
N CYS A 128 7.08 2.01 -7.28
CA CYS A 128 8.19 1.17 -7.76
C CYS A 128 9.43 1.99 -8.14
N GLU A 129 9.25 3.09 -8.86
CA GLU A 129 10.34 4.02 -9.22
C GLU A 129 10.99 4.62 -7.99
N ARG A 130 10.20 5.00 -6.96
CA ARG A 130 10.74 5.53 -5.71
C ARG A 130 11.51 4.50 -4.88
N LEU A 131 11.16 3.22 -4.98
CA LEU A 131 11.92 2.14 -4.35
C LEU A 131 13.24 1.84 -5.09
N ASN A 132 13.26 2.06 -6.40
CA ASN A 132 14.42 1.81 -7.26
C ASN A 132 14.68 3.04 -8.16
N PRO A 133 15.11 4.17 -7.57
CA PRO A 133 15.40 5.33 -8.38
C PRO A 133 16.47 4.96 -9.40
N PRO A 134 16.36 5.42 -10.66
CA PRO A 134 17.38 5.18 -11.65
C PRO A 134 18.71 5.69 -11.08
N ALA A 135 19.77 4.90 -11.26
CA ALA A 135 21.11 5.36 -10.93
C ALA A 135 21.29 6.71 -11.63
N MET A 136 21.44 7.79 -10.86
CA MET A 136 21.72 9.09 -11.45
C MET A 136 22.97 8.90 -12.30
N ALA A 137 22.83 9.15 -13.61
CA ALA A 137 23.97 9.16 -14.51
C ALA A 137 24.98 10.15 -13.92
N ALA A 138 26.10 9.62 -13.45
CA ALA A 138 27.21 10.38 -12.89
C ALA A 138 27.96 11.12 -13.99
#